data_AF-A0A1X7PPB6-F1
#
_entry.id   AF-A0A1X7PPB6-F1
#
_cell.length_a   1.000
_cell.length_b   1.000
_cell.length_c   1.000
_cell.angle_alpha   90.00
_cell.angle_beta   90.00
_cell.angle_gamma   90.00
#
_symmetry.space_group_name_H-M   'P 1'
#
loop_
_entity.id
_entity.type
_entity.pdbx_description
1 polymer ?
#
loop_
_entity_poly.entity_id
_entity_poly.type
_entity_poly.pdbx_seq_one_letter_code
_entity_poly.pdbx_strand_id
1 'polypeptide(L)'
;MHSSIRPATGLFLAAIALMGCAGNSGDVTRADLGEEVVITDFTLGPPGARPGACYGKDVTPAVIEQVTERVLVAEAEIGPEGNIITPAEFEERSSHQVVQGREEIYFETPCPPRWTPDFIASVQRALITRGIYKGEASGTLDHATRQAIRAFQVKNGLNSGILSTENARALGLVELDLDG
;
A
#
# COMPACT_ATOMS: atom_id res chain seq x y z
N MET A 1 -60.35 29.20 -51.79
CA MET A 1 -60.24 27.74 -51.63
C MET A 1 -59.19 27.22 -52.58
N HIS A 2 -57.98 26.92 -52.10
CA HIS A 2 -57.05 25.96 -52.72
C HIS A 2 -56.11 25.50 -51.61
N SER A 3 -56.32 24.27 -51.16
CA SER A 3 -55.63 23.59 -50.06
C SER A 3 -54.31 23.02 -50.56
N SER A 4 -53.25 23.15 -49.76
CA SER A 4 -51.92 22.61 -50.04
C SER A 4 -51.71 21.34 -49.21
N ILE A 5 -51.52 20.21 -49.88
CA ILE A 5 -51.22 18.90 -49.28
C ILE A 5 -49.75 18.59 -49.58
N ARG A 6 -48.93 18.41 -48.54
CA ARG A 6 -47.55 17.90 -48.66
C ARG A 6 -47.51 16.44 -48.17
N PRO A 7 -46.86 15.51 -48.88
CA PRO A 7 -46.72 14.13 -48.44
C PRO A 7 -45.60 13.99 -47.39
N ALA A 8 -45.85 13.16 -46.38
CA ALA A 8 -44.93 12.82 -45.31
C ALA A 8 -43.92 11.75 -45.78
N THR A 9 -42.63 12.07 -45.73
CA THR A 9 -41.52 11.14 -45.90
C THR A 9 -41.26 10.40 -44.60
N GLY A 10 -41.38 9.07 -44.63
CA GLY A 10 -41.06 8.17 -43.52
C GLY A 10 -39.55 8.01 -43.33
N LEU A 11 -39.13 7.92 -42.07
CA LEU A 11 -37.79 7.56 -41.66
C LEU A 11 -37.90 6.40 -40.65
N PHE A 12 -37.64 5.18 -41.12
CA PHE A 12 -37.54 3.98 -40.28
C PHE A 12 -36.17 3.97 -39.59
N LEU A 13 -36.15 4.17 -38.27
CA LEU A 13 -34.97 3.94 -37.43
C LEU A 13 -34.94 2.47 -37.00
N ALA A 14 -33.92 1.73 -37.44
CA ALA A 14 -33.57 0.42 -36.90
C ALA A 14 -32.49 0.59 -35.82
N ALA A 15 -32.85 0.36 -34.55
CA ALA A 15 -31.92 0.34 -33.43
C ALA A 15 -31.55 -1.11 -33.08
N ILE A 16 -30.30 -1.50 -33.32
CA ILE A 16 -29.73 -2.78 -32.89
C ILE A 16 -29.00 -2.51 -31.56
N ALA A 17 -29.57 -2.98 -30.45
CA ALA A 17 -28.93 -2.92 -29.14
C ALA A 17 -28.06 -4.17 -28.94
N LEU A 18 -26.74 -4.00 -28.93
CA LEU A 18 -25.77 -5.01 -28.53
C LEU A 18 -25.81 -5.15 -27.00
N MET A 19 -26.35 -6.27 -26.52
CA MET A 19 -26.37 -6.63 -25.11
C MET A 19 -24.99 -7.20 -24.73
N GLY A 20 -24.14 -6.35 -24.14
CA GLY A 20 -22.83 -6.76 -23.62
C GLY A 20 -22.96 -7.68 -22.41
N CYS A 21 -22.11 -8.71 -22.35
CA CYS A 21 -22.05 -9.64 -21.23
C CYS A 21 -21.69 -8.90 -19.93
N ALA A 22 -22.52 -9.06 -18.91
CA ALA A 22 -22.21 -8.69 -17.54
C ALA A 22 -21.08 -9.60 -17.03
N GLY A 23 -19.85 -9.12 -17.10
CA GLY A 23 -18.73 -9.71 -16.39
C GLY A 23 -18.96 -9.56 -14.90
N ASN A 24 -19.38 -10.64 -14.25
CA ASN A 24 -19.44 -10.76 -12.81
C ASN A 24 -18.02 -10.53 -12.28
N SER A 25 -17.73 -9.30 -11.84
CA SER A 25 -16.49 -8.98 -11.14
C SER A 25 -16.56 -9.71 -9.82
N GLY A 26 -15.97 -10.91 -9.78
CA GLY A 26 -15.74 -11.63 -8.54
C GLY A 26 -15.06 -10.67 -7.59
N ASP A 27 -15.72 -10.42 -6.47
CA ASP A 27 -15.18 -9.69 -5.34
C ASP A 27 -13.93 -10.44 -4.87
N VAL A 28 -12.77 -10.01 -5.37
CA VAL A 28 -11.48 -10.45 -4.85
C VAL A 28 -11.46 -9.88 -3.45
N THR A 29 -11.65 -10.75 -2.45
CA THR A 29 -11.50 -10.39 -1.04
C THR A 29 -10.17 -9.69 -0.88
N ARG A 30 -10.28 -8.37 -0.71
CA ARG A 30 -9.19 -7.43 -0.55
C ARG A 30 -8.23 -7.99 0.50
N ALA A 31 -6.98 -8.16 0.09
CA ALA A 31 -5.89 -8.53 0.97
C ALA A 31 -5.97 -7.75 2.28
N ASP A 32 -5.87 -8.48 3.38
CA ASP A 32 -5.77 -7.95 4.74
C ASP A 32 -4.51 -7.06 4.81
N LEU A 33 -4.71 -5.76 4.60
CA LEU A 33 -3.69 -4.73 4.71
C LEU A 33 -3.60 -4.44 6.22
N GLY A 34 -2.51 -4.90 6.85
CA GLY A 34 -2.32 -4.94 8.29
C GLY A 34 -2.92 -3.77 9.09
N GLU A 35 -3.44 -4.09 10.27
CA GLU A 35 -4.14 -3.14 11.12
C GLU A 35 -3.20 -2.02 11.57
N GLU A 36 -3.47 -0.80 11.10
CA GLU A 36 -2.78 0.42 11.51
C GLU A 36 -3.35 0.90 12.86
N VAL A 37 -2.59 0.76 13.96
CA VAL A 37 -3.08 1.03 15.33
C VAL A 37 -2.20 2.03 16.07
N VAL A 38 -2.82 3.04 16.69
CA VAL A 38 -2.13 3.94 17.64
C VAL A 38 -2.28 3.39 19.06
N ILE A 39 -1.17 2.99 19.67
CA ILE A 39 -1.07 2.47 21.02
C ILE A 39 -0.72 3.61 21.98
N THR A 40 -1.60 3.85 22.95
CA THR A 40 -1.45 4.88 24.00
C THR A 40 -1.01 4.31 25.35
N ASP A 41 -1.14 3.00 25.55
CA ASP A 41 -0.62 2.29 26.72
C ASP A 41 0.80 1.81 26.44
N PHE A 42 1.78 2.40 27.12
CA PHE A 42 3.19 2.05 26.95
C PHE A 42 3.51 0.60 27.34
N THR A 43 2.67 -0.06 28.15
CA THR A 43 2.82 -1.49 28.49
C THR A 43 2.47 -2.41 27.32
N LEU A 44 1.77 -1.88 26.31
CA LEU A 44 1.46 -2.53 25.04
C LEU A 44 2.37 -2.05 23.89
N GLY A 45 3.32 -1.17 24.19
CA GLY A 45 4.35 -0.69 23.26
C GLY A 45 5.47 -1.70 23.02
N PRO A 46 6.50 -1.34 22.23
CA PRO A 46 7.64 -2.22 22.00
C PRO A 46 8.40 -2.52 23.30
N PRO A 47 9.16 -3.64 23.38
CA PRO A 47 10.05 -3.89 24.51
C PRO A 47 10.97 -2.68 24.77
N GLY A 48 10.93 -2.15 25.99
CA GLY A 48 11.70 -0.94 26.35
C GLY A 48 11.04 0.40 25.96
N ALA A 49 9.72 0.41 25.70
CA ALA A 49 8.95 1.63 25.46
C ALA A 49 9.24 2.74 26.50
N ARG A 50 9.46 3.96 26.02
CA ARG A 50 9.70 5.12 26.87
C ARG A 50 8.42 5.48 27.63
N PRO A 51 8.46 5.62 28.96
CA PRO A 51 7.30 6.04 29.73
C PRO A 51 6.77 7.39 29.24
N GLY A 52 5.45 7.47 29.02
CA GLY A 52 4.79 8.69 28.55
C GLY A 52 4.85 8.95 27.04
N ALA A 53 5.53 8.11 26.26
CA ALA A 53 5.48 8.15 24.80
C ALA A 53 4.32 7.31 24.24
N CYS A 54 3.76 7.73 23.10
CA CYS A 54 2.77 6.97 22.36
C CYS A 54 3.40 6.32 21.15
N TYR A 55 2.95 5.13 20.79
CA TYR A 55 3.53 4.33 19.74
C TYR A 55 2.51 4.03 18.65
N GLY A 56 2.89 4.26 17.39
CA GLY A 56 2.21 3.65 16.26
C GLY A 56 2.70 2.21 16.12
N LYS A 57 1.76 1.29 15.94
CA LYS A 57 1.99 -0.09 15.52
C LYS A 57 1.45 -0.26 14.11
N ASP A 58 2.30 -0.74 13.22
CA ASP A 58 1.94 -1.07 11.84
C ASP A 58 2.65 -2.38 11.46
N VAL A 59 2.28 -2.96 10.31
CA VAL A 59 2.87 -4.20 9.80
C VAL A 59 3.48 -3.93 8.44
N THR A 60 4.78 -4.18 8.29
CA THR A 60 5.39 -4.14 6.96
C THR A 60 4.88 -5.31 6.13
N PRO A 61 4.42 -5.07 4.89
CA PRO A 61 3.95 -6.15 4.04
C PRO A 61 5.09 -7.11 3.70
N ALA A 62 4.74 -8.38 3.51
CA ALA A 62 5.70 -9.38 3.06
C ALA A 62 6.19 -9.09 1.63
N VAL A 63 7.47 -9.35 1.37
CA VAL A 63 8.03 -9.27 0.03
C VAL A 63 7.91 -10.64 -0.63
N ILE A 64 7.18 -10.69 -1.76
CA ILE A 64 6.99 -11.89 -2.57
C ILE A 64 7.80 -11.71 -3.84
N GLU A 65 8.69 -12.68 -4.13
CA GLU A 65 9.50 -12.67 -5.33
C GLU A 65 9.30 -13.96 -6.13
N GLN A 66 9.51 -13.85 -7.45
CA GLN A 66 9.60 -15.02 -8.31
C GLN A 66 11.04 -15.52 -8.28
N VAL A 67 11.23 -16.68 -7.65
CA VAL A 67 12.53 -17.34 -7.54
C VAL A 67 12.59 -18.44 -8.58
N THR A 68 13.61 -18.39 -9.44
CA THR A 68 13.89 -19.43 -10.43
C THR A 68 15.05 -20.29 -9.94
N GLU A 69 14.79 -21.57 -9.72
CA GLU A 69 15.76 -22.55 -9.23
C GLU A 69 16.05 -23.59 -10.31
N ARG A 70 17.33 -23.96 -10.47
CA ARG A 70 17.73 -25.07 -11.33
C ARG A 70 17.68 -26.37 -10.53
N VAL A 71 16.60 -27.12 -10.70
CA VAL A 71 16.39 -28.37 -9.98
C VAL A 71 17.05 -29.51 -10.75
N LEU A 72 17.92 -30.27 -10.08
CA LEU A 72 18.52 -31.49 -10.63
C LEU A 72 17.40 -32.52 -10.84
N VAL A 73 17.21 -32.97 -12.07
CA VAL A 73 16.18 -33.97 -12.43
C VAL A 73 16.79 -35.32 -12.78
N ALA A 74 18.04 -35.34 -13.24
CA ALA A 74 18.82 -36.56 -13.40
C ALA A 74 20.28 -36.32 -13.02
N GLU A 75 20.86 -37.21 -12.22
CA GLU A 75 22.27 -37.16 -11.86
C GLU A 75 23.18 -37.48 -13.05
N ALA A 76 24.45 -37.10 -12.94
CA ALA A 76 25.46 -37.52 -13.91
C ALA A 76 25.80 -39.00 -13.72
N GLU A 77 25.88 -39.74 -14.82
CA GLU A 77 26.35 -41.12 -14.81
C GLU A 77 27.88 -41.14 -14.95
N ILE A 78 28.55 -41.92 -14.09
CA ILE A 78 30.00 -42.06 -14.08
C ILE A 78 30.39 -43.49 -14.46
N GLY A 79 31.31 -43.59 -15.43
CA GLY A 79 31.87 -44.85 -15.91
C GLY A 79 32.89 -45.47 -14.95
N PRO A 80 33.29 -46.73 -15.19
CA PRO A 80 34.19 -47.48 -14.33
C PRO A 80 35.61 -46.91 -14.25
N GLU A 81 36.03 -46.08 -15.21
CA GLU A 81 37.32 -45.36 -15.18
C GLU A 81 37.21 -43.96 -14.53
N GLY A 82 36.05 -43.64 -13.94
CA GLY A 82 35.79 -42.34 -13.32
C GLY A 82 35.43 -41.22 -14.31
N ASN A 83 35.27 -41.54 -15.59
CA ASN A 83 34.85 -40.58 -16.62
C ASN A 83 33.32 -40.38 -16.61
N ILE A 84 32.84 -39.15 -16.84
CA ILE A 84 31.41 -38.86 -16.98
C ILE A 84 30.93 -39.44 -18.33
N ILE A 85 29.93 -40.33 -18.28
CA ILE A 85 29.34 -40.96 -19.47
C ILE A 85 28.04 -40.26 -19.90
N THR A 86 27.28 -39.74 -18.94
CA THR A 86 26.07 -38.95 -19.17
C THR A 86 26.11 -37.74 -18.22
N PRO A 87 25.99 -36.50 -18.71
CA PRO A 87 25.98 -35.32 -17.84
C PRO A 87 24.67 -35.22 -17.05
N ALA A 88 24.71 -34.55 -15.91
CA ALA A 88 23.52 -34.26 -15.11
C ALA A 88 22.52 -33.37 -15.87
N GLU A 89 21.23 -33.66 -15.72
CA GLU A 89 20.13 -32.90 -16.29
C GLU A 89 19.47 -32.02 -15.23
N PHE A 90 19.24 -30.76 -15.57
CA PHE A 90 18.61 -29.77 -14.69
C PHE A 90 17.40 -29.15 -15.38
N GLU A 91 16.34 -28.94 -14.63
CA GLU A 91 15.12 -28.23 -15.05
C GLU A 91 15.01 -26.90 -14.30
N GLU A 92 14.69 -25.82 -14.99
CA GLU A 92 14.39 -24.56 -14.34
C GLU A 92 12.95 -24.55 -13.82
N ARG A 93 12.78 -24.34 -12.52
CA ARG A 93 11.48 -24.18 -11.89
C ARG A 93 11.35 -22.79 -11.30
N SER A 94 10.31 -22.09 -11.73
CA SER A 94 9.95 -20.78 -11.20
C SER A 94 8.85 -20.93 -10.15
N SER A 95 9.04 -20.33 -8.98
CA SER A 95 8.06 -20.34 -7.89
C SER A 95 7.95 -18.97 -7.24
N HIS A 96 6.76 -18.61 -6.76
CA HIS A 96 6.56 -17.40 -5.96
C HIS A 96 6.87 -17.74 -4.50
N GLN A 97 7.90 -17.12 -3.95
CA GLN A 97 8.33 -17.35 -2.57
C GLN A 97 8.24 -16.05 -1.76
N VAL A 98 7.87 -16.18 -0.49
CA VAL A 98 7.96 -15.08 0.49
C VAL A 98 9.42 -14.99 0.92
N VAL A 99 10.16 -14.05 0.34
CA VAL A 99 11.58 -13.85 0.64
C VAL A 99 11.78 -13.06 1.93
N GLN A 100 10.80 -12.23 2.30
CA GLN A 100 10.78 -11.50 3.56
C GLN A 100 9.37 -11.55 4.16
N GLY A 101 9.28 -11.96 5.42
CA GLY A 101 8.02 -12.07 6.16
C GLY A 101 7.38 -10.72 6.49
N ARG A 102 6.13 -10.78 6.96
CA ARG A 102 5.48 -9.63 7.57
C ARG A 102 6.05 -9.43 8.98
N GLU A 103 6.40 -8.19 9.32
CA GLU A 103 6.98 -7.85 10.62
C GLU A 103 6.21 -6.68 11.24
N GLU A 104 5.98 -6.74 12.54
CA GLU A 104 5.39 -5.64 13.28
C GLU A 104 6.46 -4.56 13.50
N ILE A 105 6.13 -3.33 13.13
CA ILE A 105 6.98 -2.17 13.38
C ILE A 105 6.33 -1.27 14.41
N TYR A 106 7.17 -0.75 15.30
CA TYR A 106 6.79 0.20 16.33
C TYR A 106 7.61 1.46 16.19
N PHE A 107 6.95 2.61 16.28
CA PHE A 107 7.60 3.92 16.24
C PHE A 107 6.81 4.92 17.05
N GLU A 108 7.47 5.96 17.54
CA GLU A 108 6.76 6.98 18.31
C GLU A 108 5.88 7.83 17.42
N THR A 109 4.71 8.20 17.94
CA THR A 109 3.72 9.04 17.28
C THR A 109 3.23 10.14 18.24
N PRO A 110 2.78 11.30 17.75
CA PRO A 110 2.17 12.31 18.61
C PRO A 110 1.02 11.75 19.45
N CYS A 111 1.12 11.88 20.77
CA CYS A 111 0.11 11.38 21.71
C CYS A 111 -1.25 12.09 21.55
N PRO A 112 -2.39 11.39 21.68
CA PRO A 112 -3.69 12.01 21.90
C PRO A 112 -3.67 12.95 23.13
N PRO A 113 -4.46 14.04 23.13
CA PRO A 113 -5.49 14.41 22.16
C PRO A 113 -4.96 15.16 20.93
N ARG A 114 -3.65 15.14 20.64
CA ARG A 114 -3.03 15.96 19.59
C ARG A 114 -3.58 15.69 18.17
N TRP A 115 -4.26 14.57 17.94
CA TRP A 115 -5.01 14.26 16.72
C TRP A 115 -6.35 15.01 16.61
N THR A 116 -6.33 16.32 16.81
CA THR A 116 -7.50 17.20 16.61
C THR A 116 -7.71 17.50 15.12
N PRO A 117 -8.91 17.94 14.71
CA PRO A 117 -9.14 18.40 13.34
C PRO A 117 -8.14 19.49 12.90
N ASP A 118 -7.78 20.42 13.78
CA ASP A 118 -6.82 21.49 13.47
C ASP A 118 -5.41 20.96 13.23
N PHE A 119 -4.97 19.96 14.01
CA PHE A 119 -3.69 19.30 13.80
C PHE A 119 -3.69 18.53 12.49
N ILE A 120 -4.74 17.75 12.22
CA ILE A 120 -4.88 17.00 10.96
C ILE A 120 -4.88 17.95 9.75
N ALA A 121 -5.59 19.09 9.84
CA ALA A 121 -5.57 20.10 8.80
C ALA A 121 -4.17 20.71 8.61
N SER A 122 -3.39 20.83 9.69
CA SER A 122 -1.99 21.27 9.63
C SER A 122 -1.10 20.23 8.94
N VAL A 123 -1.29 18.94 9.22
CA VAL A 123 -0.63 17.84 8.49
C VAL A 123 -0.97 17.92 7.01
N GLN A 124 -2.25 18.02 6.65
CA GLN A 124 -2.71 18.11 5.27
C GLN A 124 -2.10 19.33 4.55
N ARG A 125 -2.10 20.52 5.16
CA ARG A 125 -1.44 21.73 4.60
C ARG A 125 0.05 21.51 4.37
N ALA A 126 0.75 20.90 5.32
CA ALA A 126 2.18 20.63 5.20
C ALA A 126 2.49 19.66 4.05
N LEU A 127 1.61 18.66 3.82
CA LEU A 127 1.71 17.71 2.71
C LEU A 127 1.31 18.32 1.36
N ILE A 128 0.32 19.22 1.32
CA ILE A 128 -0.08 19.98 0.12
C ILE A 128 1.07 20.87 -0.35
N THR A 129 1.70 21.60 0.57
CA THR A 129 2.83 22.49 0.28
C THR A 129 4.00 21.73 -0.36
N ARG A 130 4.16 20.45 0.00
CA ARG A 130 5.19 19.55 -0.56
C ARG A 130 4.73 18.81 -1.83
N GLY A 131 3.51 19.06 -2.32
CA GLY A 131 2.94 18.42 -3.51
C GLY A 131 2.57 16.94 -3.33
N ILE A 132 2.50 16.44 -2.09
CA ILE A 132 2.25 15.02 -1.78
C ILE A 132 0.75 14.76 -1.63
N TYR A 133 0.01 15.71 -1.06
CA TYR A 133 -1.43 15.63 -0.90
C TYR A 133 -2.14 16.60 -1.85
N LYS A 134 -3.19 16.15 -2.52
CA LYS A 134 -3.97 16.93 -3.51
C LYS A 134 -5.39 17.28 -3.04
N GLY A 135 -5.79 16.80 -1.87
CA GLY A 135 -7.10 17.10 -1.28
C GLY A 135 -7.10 18.43 -0.55
N GLU A 136 -8.25 18.79 0.02
CA GLU A 136 -8.39 19.95 0.88
C GLU A 136 -7.91 19.65 2.31
N ALA A 137 -7.49 20.68 3.04
CA ALA A 137 -7.14 20.56 4.46
C ALA A 137 -8.40 20.47 5.34
N SER A 138 -9.16 19.38 5.18
CA SER A 138 -10.45 19.11 5.82
C SER A 138 -10.38 18.89 7.33
N GLY A 139 -9.21 18.56 7.88
CA GLY A 139 -9.06 18.14 9.27
C GLY A 139 -9.54 16.72 9.56
N THR A 140 -9.91 15.95 8.53
CA THR A 140 -10.35 14.56 8.67
C THR A 140 -9.21 13.61 8.32
N LEU A 141 -8.88 12.67 9.23
CA LEU A 141 -7.85 11.65 9.01
C LEU A 141 -8.41 10.47 8.18
N ASP A 142 -8.73 10.77 6.92
CA ASP A 142 -9.26 9.82 5.95
C ASP A 142 -8.16 8.98 5.28
N HIS A 143 -8.58 8.03 4.42
CA HIS A 143 -7.66 7.16 3.69
C HIS A 143 -6.71 7.94 2.78
N ALA A 144 -7.17 9.02 2.13
CA ALA A 144 -6.33 9.84 1.28
C ALA A 144 -5.22 10.57 2.08
N THR A 145 -5.56 11.05 3.28
CA THR A 145 -4.62 11.67 4.22
C THR A 145 -3.59 10.65 4.72
N ARG A 146 -4.02 9.44 5.11
CA ARG A 146 -3.09 8.35 5.50
C ARG A 146 -2.16 7.93 4.37
N GLN A 147 -2.66 7.84 3.14
CA GLN A 147 -1.80 7.56 1.98
C GLN A 147 -0.76 8.66 1.75
N ALA A 148 -1.14 9.93 1.91
CA ALA A 148 -0.20 11.03 1.79
C ALA A 148 0.84 11.06 2.92
N ILE A 149 0.44 10.73 4.15
CA ILE A 149 1.37 10.50 5.28
C ILE A 149 2.34 9.38 4.90
N ARG A 150 1.84 8.22 4.47
CA ARG A 150 2.68 7.08 4.04
C ARG A 150 3.66 7.45 2.94
N ALA A 151 3.20 8.15 1.91
CA ALA A 151 4.05 8.59 0.80
C ALA A 151 5.16 9.57 1.25
N PHE A 152 4.89 10.41 2.26
CA PHE A 152 5.91 11.26 2.87
C PHE A 152 6.92 10.42 3.67
N GLN A 153 6.43 9.51 4.50
CA GLN A 153 7.27 8.73 5.42
C GLN A 153 8.13 7.68 4.73
N VAL A 154 7.68 7.10 3.60
CA VAL A 154 8.47 6.13 2.82
C VAL A 154 9.80 6.73 2.37
N LYS A 155 9.80 8.02 2.03
CA LYS A 155 11.03 8.75 1.66
C LYS A 155 12.01 8.91 2.83
N ASN A 156 11.50 8.81 4.05
CA ASN A 156 12.26 8.87 5.31
C ASN A 156 12.41 7.48 5.96
N GLY A 157 12.20 6.40 5.19
CA GLY A 157 12.46 5.02 5.64
C GLY A 157 11.31 4.36 6.41
N LEU A 158 10.13 4.97 6.54
CA LEU A 158 9.00 4.41 7.28
C LEU A 158 7.77 4.20 6.38
N ASN A 159 7.36 2.95 6.20
CA ASN A 159 6.22 2.60 5.36
C ASN A 159 4.91 2.45 6.16
N SER A 160 4.41 3.54 6.76
CA SER A 160 3.18 3.55 7.57
C SER A 160 2.25 4.73 7.28
N GLY A 161 0.94 4.56 7.46
CA GLY A 161 -0.04 5.66 7.43
C GLY A 161 -0.20 6.44 8.74
N ILE A 162 0.39 5.97 9.85
CA ILE A 162 0.44 6.71 11.12
C ILE A 162 1.61 7.69 11.06
N LEU A 163 1.37 8.96 11.36
CA LEU A 163 2.44 9.95 11.42
C LEU A 163 3.34 9.71 12.64
N SER A 164 4.60 9.37 12.38
CA SER A 164 5.63 9.28 13.42
C SER A 164 6.03 10.67 13.93
N THR A 165 6.48 10.75 15.18
CA THR A 165 6.93 12.01 15.80
C THR A 165 8.13 12.61 15.06
N GLU A 166 9.04 11.76 14.57
CA GLU A 166 10.16 12.20 13.73
C GLU A 166 9.68 12.87 12.43
N ASN A 167 8.75 12.23 11.71
CA ASN A 167 8.20 12.81 10.49
C ASN A 167 7.32 14.04 10.77
N ALA A 168 6.63 14.08 11.91
CA ALA A 168 5.90 15.27 12.36
C ALA A 168 6.86 16.45 12.59
N ARG A 169 8.05 16.21 13.15
CA ARG A 169 9.12 17.22 13.25
C ARG A 169 9.65 17.64 11.89
N ALA A 170 9.89 16.70 10.98
CA ALA A 170 10.31 17.01 9.60
C ALA A 170 9.26 17.84 8.81
N LEU A 171 7.97 17.71 9.18
CA LEU A 171 6.90 18.55 8.65
C LEU A 171 6.80 19.92 9.34
N GLY A 172 7.50 20.13 10.47
CA GLY A 172 7.43 21.35 11.27
C GLY A 172 6.19 21.44 12.17
N LEU A 173 5.61 20.30 12.55
CA LEU A 173 4.34 20.20 13.29
C LEU A 173 4.50 19.90 14.78
N VAL A 174 5.69 19.48 15.20
CA VAL A 174 6.04 19.18 16.59
C VAL A 174 7.39 19.85 16.88
N GLU A 175 7.51 20.41 18.08
CA GLU A 175 8.74 21.05 18.55
C GLU A 175 9.90 20.03 18.66
N LEU A 176 11.12 20.53 18.45
CA LEU A 176 12.34 19.79 18.76
C LEU A 176 12.63 20.00 20.24
N ASP A 177 12.60 18.93 21.03
CA ASP A 177 13.15 18.95 22.38
C ASP A 177 14.68 19.11 22.25
N LEU A 178 15.15 20.34 22.33
CA LEU A 178 16.58 20.63 22.46
C LEU A 178 16.90 20.50 23.94
N ASP A 179 17.36 19.31 24.35
CA ASP A 179 17.94 19.13 25.67
C ASP A 179 19.14 20.11 25.78
N GLY A 180 18.98 21.12 26.64
CA GLY A 180 19.97 22.19 26.89
C GLY A 180 21.05 21.79 27.88
#